data_AF-A0A6V7FNS0-F1
#
_entry.id   AF-A0A6V7FNS0-F1
#
_cell.length_a   1.000
_cell.length_b   1.000
_cell.length_c   1.000
_cell.angle_alpha   90.00
_cell.angle_beta   90.00
_cell.angle_gamma   90.00
#
_symmetry.space_group_name_H-M   'P 1'
#
loop_
_entity.id
_entity.type
_entity.pdbx_description
1 polymer ?
#
loop_
_entity_poly.entity_id
_entity_poly.type
_entity_poly.pdbx_seq_one_letter_code
_entity_poly.pdbx_strand_id
1 'polypeptide(L)' 'MCRELVISDATYYVWKSKYGGMEAADVQRLRDLETEHSKLKRMYAELAMENHALKDVIAKKL' A
#
# COMPACT_ATOMS: atom_id res chain seq x y z
N MET A 1 -9.42 29.95 -9.59
CA MET A 1 -10.07 28.92 -8.76
C MET A 1 -11.27 29.44 -7.96
N CYS A 2 -11.14 30.20 -6.86
CA CYS A 2 -12.31 30.60 -6.04
C CYS A 2 -13.31 31.53 -6.77
N ARG A 3 -12.82 32.49 -7.57
CA ARG A 3 -13.67 33.35 -8.42
C ARG A 3 -14.38 32.60 -9.55
N GLU A 4 -13.79 31.53 -10.05
CA GLU A 4 -14.37 30.70 -11.12
C GLU A 4 -15.40 29.70 -10.57
N LEU A 5 -15.19 29.27 -9.32
CA LEU A 5 -16.07 28.34 -8.60
C LEU A 5 -17.17 29.04 -7.78
N VAL A 6 -17.23 30.38 -7.81
CA VAL A 6 -18.18 31.22 -7.03
C VAL A 6 -18.20 30.82 -5.54
N ILE A 7 -17.03 30.53 -4.97
CA ILE A 7 -16.87 30.24 -3.54
C ILE A 7 -15.96 31.26 -2.88
N SER A 8 -16.21 31.55 -1.61
CA SER A 8 -15.32 32.41 -0.83
C SER A 8 -14.00 31.69 -0.52
N ASP A 9 -12.91 32.45 -0.38
CA ASP A 9 -11.62 31.88 0.00
C ASP A 9 -11.69 31.17 1.35
N ALA A 10 -12.46 31.69 2.31
CA ALA A 10 -12.70 31.05 3.59
C ALA A 10 -13.34 29.64 3.43
N THR A 11 -14.35 29.53 2.57
CA THR A 11 -14.99 28.24 2.25
C THR A 11 -14.00 27.27 1.61
N TYR A 12 -13.17 27.75 0.68
CA TYR A 12 -12.15 26.94 0.03
C TYR A 12 -11.13 26.38 1.04
N TYR A 13 -10.60 27.20 1.95
CA TYR A 13 -9.63 26.73 2.94
C TYR A 13 -10.23 25.74 3.94
N VAL A 14 -11.51 25.90 4.33
CA VAL A 14 -12.23 24.91 5.15
C VAL A 14 -12.33 23.57 4.43
N TRP A 15 -12.70 23.57 3.15
CA TRP A 15 -12.80 22.33 2.36
C TRP A 15 -11.43 21.71 2.11
N LYS A 16 -10.42 22.52 1.80
CA LYS A 16 -9.04 22.06 1.63
C LYS A 16 -8.49 21.43 2.90
N SER A 17 -8.77 22.01 4.08
CA SER A 17 -8.37 21.42 5.36
C SER A 17 -9.12 20.12 5.65
N LYS A 18 -10.41 20.04 5.33
CA LYS A 18 -11.25 18.87 5.62
C LYS A 18 -11.01 17.69 4.67
N TYR A 19 -10.74 17.97 3.40
CA TYR A 19 -10.69 16.95 2.34
C TYR A 19 -9.30 16.81 1.69
N GLY A 20 -8.47 17.85 1.70
CA GLY A 20 -7.14 17.80 1.07
C GLY A 20 -6.13 16.89 1.79
N GLY A 21 -6.36 16.57 3.06
CA GLY A 21 -5.56 15.58 3.80
C GLY A 21 -5.96 14.12 3.52
N MET A 22 -7.18 13.88 3.02
CA MET A 22 -7.68 12.53 2.72
C MET A 22 -6.86 11.92 1.58
N GLU A 23 -6.65 12.66 0.50
CA GLU A 23 -5.86 12.20 -0.65
C GLU A 23 -4.41 11.88 -0.27
N ALA A 24 -3.78 12.72 0.57
CA ALA A 24 -2.41 12.48 1.01
C ALA A 24 -2.30 11.25 1.94
N ALA A 25 -3.27 11.06 2.83
CA ALA A 25 -3.33 9.89 3.71
C ALA A 25 -3.58 8.60 2.91
N ASP A 26 -4.43 8.64 1.89
CA ASP A 26 -4.70 7.51 1.00
C ASP A 26 -3.45 7.11 0.21
N VAL A 27 -2.69 8.08 -0.31
CA VAL A 27 -1.40 7.82 -0.99
C VAL A 27 -0.38 7.21 -0.03
N GLN A 28 -0.30 7.69 1.22
CA GLN A 28 0.60 7.10 2.21
C GLN A 28 0.21 5.65 2.52
N ARG A 29 -1.09 5.40 2.75
CA ARG A 29 -1.62 4.06 3.00
C ARG A 29 -1.34 3.11 1.83
N LEU A 30 -1.45 3.58 0.59
CA LEU A 30 -1.10 2.79 -0.60
C LEU A 30 0.39 2.40 -0.60
N ARG A 31 1.30 3.35 -0.33
CA ARG A 31 2.74 3.07 -0.25
C ARG A 31 3.08 2.07 0.86
N ASP A 32 2.44 2.19 2.01
CA ASP A 32 2.62 1.27 3.13
C ASP A 32 2.15 -0.15 2.75
N LEU A 33 0.98 -0.25 2.10
CA LEU A 33 0.45 -1.53 1.58
C LEU A 33 1.36 -2.15 0.52
N GLU A 34 1.89 -1.35 -0.41
CA GLU A 34 2.85 -1.82 -1.43
C GLU A 34 4.13 -2.38 -0.78
N THR A 35 4.62 -1.69 0.26
CA THR A 35 5.80 -2.10 1.02
C THR A 35 5.56 -3.43 1.74
N GLU A 36 4.45 -3.57 2.46
CA GLU A 36 4.10 -4.81 3.16
C GLU A 36 3.85 -5.96 2.19
N HIS A 37 3.17 -5.70 1.08
CA HIS A 37 2.94 -6.70 0.04
C HIS A 37 4.26 -7.20 -0.58
N SER A 38 5.22 -6.30 -0.81
CA SER A 38 6.57 -6.67 -1.29
C SER A 38 7.30 -7.56 -0.30
N LYS A 39 7.27 -7.22 1.00
CA LYS A 39 7.85 -8.04 2.07
C LYS A 39 7.21 -9.43 2.14
N LEU A 40 5.88 -9.49 2.10
CA LEU A 40 5.13 -10.75 2.13
C LEU A 40 5.48 -11.65 0.94
N LYS A 41 5.57 -11.09 -0.27
CA LYS A 41 5.98 -11.85 -1.47
C LYS A 41 7.37 -12.45 -1.32
N ARG A 42 8.33 -11.68 -0.81
CA ARG A 42 9.70 -12.17 -0.57
C ARG A 42 9.70 -13.33 0.43
N MET A 43 9.06 -13.15 1.59
CA MET A 43 8.98 -14.19 2.62
C MET A 43 8.30 -15.46 2.11
N TYR A 44 7.23 -15.31 1.33
CA TYR A 44 6.55 -16.45 0.72
C TYR A 44 7.45 -17.19 -0.27
N ALA A 45 8.18 -16.46 -1.12
CA ALA A 45 9.11 -17.08 -2.07
C ALA A 45 10.22 -17.86 -1.35
N GLU A 46 10.81 -17.29 -0.30
CA GLU A 46 11.81 -17.96 0.55
C GLU A 46 11.24 -19.25 1.15
N LEU A 47 10.08 -19.16 1.81
CA LEU A 47 9.41 -20.32 2.41
C LEU A 47 9.03 -21.38 1.37
N ALA A 48 8.58 -20.97 0.18
CA ALA A 48 8.23 -21.89 -0.90
C ALA A 48 9.45 -22.65 -1.41
N MET A 49 10.61 -21.99 -1.54
CA MET A 49 11.86 -22.63 -1.93
C MET A 49 12.32 -23.64 -0.87
N GLU A 50 12.28 -23.27 0.42
CA GLU A 50 12.61 -24.20 1.51
C GLU A 50 11.67 -25.41 1.53
N ASN A 51 10.36 -25.17 1.36
CA ASN A 51 9.36 -26.24 1.30
C ASN A 51 9.64 -27.21 0.13
N HIS A 52 10.00 -26.68 -1.04
CA HIS A 52 10.36 -27.49 -2.20
C HIS A 52 11.59 -28.35 -1.90
N ALA A 53 12.66 -27.74 -1.38
CA ALA A 53 13.89 -28.45 -1.05
C ALA A 53 13.64 -29.59 -0.03
N LEU A 54 12.83 -29.33 1.00
CA LEU A 54 12.46 -30.35 2.00
C LEU A 54 11.67 -31.51 1.38
N LYS A 55 10.70 -31.20 0.50
CA LYS A 55 9.95 -32.23 -0.22
C LYS A 55 10.84 -33.08 -1.11
N ASP A 56 11.79 -32.47 -1.83
CA ASP A 56 12.75 -33.21 -2.66
C ASP A 56 13.62 -34.16 -1.84
N VAL A 57 14.07 -33.72 -0.66
CA VAL A 57 14.86 -34.57 0.26
C VAL A 57 14.04 -35.74 0.77
N ILE A 58 12.77 -35.51 1.13
CA ILE A 58 11.86 -36.58 1.58
C ILE A 58 11.62 -37.57 0.43
N ALA A 59 11.33 -37.08 -0.77
CA ALA A 59 11.06 -37.90 -1.94
C ALA A 59 12.26 -38.78 -2.35
N LYS A 60 13.49 -38.31 -2.14
CA LYS A 60 14.71 -39.12 -2.39
C LYS A 60 15.00 -40.17 -1.32
N LYS A 61 14.39 -40.06 -0.13
CA LYS A 61 14.58 -41.00 0.99
C LYS A 61 13.56 -42.14 0.99
N LEU A 62 12.43 -41.97 0.32
CA LEU A 62 11.41 -42.98 0.07
C LEU A 62 11.71 -43.75 -1.21
#